data_AF-A0A0G4NQA7-F1
#
_entry.id   AF-A0A0G4NQA7-F1
#
_cell.length_a   1.000
_cell.length_b   1.000
_cell.length_c   1.000
_cell.angle_alpha   90.00
_cell.angle_beta   90.00
_cell.angle_gamma   90.00
#
_symmetry.space_group_name_H-M   'P 1'
#
loop_
_entity.id
_entity.type
_entity.pdbx_description
1 polymer ?
#
loop_
_entity_poly.entity_id
_entity_poly.type
_entity_poly.pdbx_seq_one_letter_code
_entity_poly.pdbx_strand_id
1 'polypeptide(L)'
;MDEAASHLKLQHESKPEDIMALDQKIMTIQIELESLRKEKDVASRERREKLETDLKALQEEISGLTTRWEKERTEIEAVKNAQEELDKAKVELDVAQREGNFGRAGELRYSVIPFLEQKIPKEEDKQDGSLIHDSVTADDIAAVVSRITGIPVSKLTSGHIQKLVHMEDALQASVRGQDEAIKAVSNAVRLQRAGLSGDNRPLASFFFLGPTGVGKTELCKKLAGFLKSIPSPV
;
A
#
# COMPACT_ATOMS: atom_id res chain seq x y z
N MET A 1 5.26 8.79 7.90
CA MET A 1 4.08 9.68 7.80
C MET A 1 4.33 10.72 6.72
N ASP A 2 5.17 11.73 6.94
CA ASP A 2 5.43 12.80 5.96
C ASP A 2 6.01 12.29 4.61
N GLU A 3 6.94 11.34 4.67
CA GLU A 3 7.50 10.72 3.46
C GLU A 3 6.49 9.82 2.72
N ALA A 4 5.55 9.19 3.44
CA ALA A 4 4.48 8.41 2.83
C ALA A 4 3.44 9.33 2.16
N ALA A 5 3.10 10.44 2.82
CA ALA A 5 2.23 11.47 2.24
C ALA A 5 2.88 12.13 0.99
N SER A 6 4.18 12.40 1.03
CA SER A 6 4.93 12.93 -0.12
C SER A 6 4.99 11.94 -1.28
N HIS A 7 5.18 10.64 -0.99
CA HIS A 7 5.16 9.58 -2.00
C HIS A 7 3.79 9.44 -2.65
N LEU A 8 2.73 9.41 -1.84
CA LEU A 8 1.36 9.34 -2.32
C LEU A 8 1.04 10.56 -3.21
N LYS A 9 1.42 11.77 -2.77
CA LYS A 9 1.28 12.99 -3.56
C LYS A 9 1.97 12.90 -4.93
N LEU A 10 3.18 12.34 -4.98
CA LEU A 10 3.89 12.11 -6.24
C LEU A 10 3.12 11.14 -7.16
N GLN A 11 2.51 10.10 -6.60
CA GLN A 11 1.67 9.16 -7.35
C GLN A 11 0.38 9.82 -7.89
N HIS A 12 -0.24 10.72 -7.12
CA HIS A 12 -1.39 11.50 -7.58
C HIS A 12 -1.04 12.48 -8.71
N GLU A 13 0.14 13.09 -8.66
CA GLU A 13 0.60 14.07 -9.66
C GLU A 13 1.14 13.41 -10.95
N SER A 14 1.45 12.11 -10.90
CA SER A 14 1.96 11.34 -12.03
C SER A 14 0.86 10.48 -12.69
N LYS A 15 1.09 10.11 -13.95
CA LYS A 15 0.19 9.18 -14.65
C LYS A 15 0.27 7.80 -13.96
N PRO A 16 -0.87 7.10 -13.77
CA PRO A 16 -0.89 5.73 -13.27
C PRO A 16 0.00 4.80 -14.11
N GLU A 17 0.60 3.80 -13.45
CA GLU A 17 1.52 2.85 -14.10
C GLU A 17 0.88 2.13 -15.30
N ASP A 18 -0.42 1.83 -15.22
CA ASP A 18 -1.17 1.21 -16.31
C ASP A 18 -1.22 2.11 -17.57
N ILE A 19 -1.44 3.41 -17.39
CA ILE A 19 -1.45 4.39 -18.49
C ILE A 19 -0.03 4.54 -19.05
N MET A 20 1.00 4.60 -18.19
CA MET A 20 2.39 4.69 -18.62
C MET A 20 2.84 3.46 -19.41
N ALA A 21 2.42 2.27 -19.00
CA ALA A 21 2.72 1.02 -19.70
C ALA A 21 2.05 0.96 -21.09
N LEU A 22 0.81 1.45 -21.20
CA LEU A 22 0.11 1.58 -22.48
C LEU A 22 0.78 2.63 -23.38
N ASP A 23 1.14 3.80 -22.85
CA ASP A 23 1.89 4.85 -23.58
C ASP A 23 3.19 4.30 -24.17
N GLN A 24 3.96 3.53 -23.38
CA GLN A 24 5.20 2.92 -23.84
C GLN A 24 4.97 1.88 -24.96
N LYS A 25 3.92 1.06 -24.85
CA LYS A 25 3.55 0.10 -25.90
C LYS A 25 3.16 0.81 -27.19
N ILE A 26 2.34 1.86 -27.10
CA ILE A 26 1.92 2.67 -28.26
C ILE A 26 3.16 3.29 -28.94
N MET A 27 4.07 3.87 -28.16
CA MET A 27 5.32 4.44 -28.69
C MET A 27 6.16 3.38 -29.41
N THR A 28 6.27 2.18 -28.85
CA THR A 28 7.01 1.06 -29.47
C THR A 28 6.41 0.67 -30.82
N ILE A 29 5.09 0.53 -30.88
CA ILE A 29 4.36 0.21 -32.12
C ILE A 29 4.52 1.32 -33.16
N GLN A 30 4.46 2.59 -32.75
CA GLN A 30 4.67 3.72 -33.67
C GLN A 30 6.07 3.74 -34.29
N ILE A 31 7.10 3.43 -33.49
CA ILE A 31 8.49 3.31 -33.99
C ILE A 31 8.58 2.14 -34.98
N GLU A 32 7.97 1.00 -34.66
CA GLU A 32 7.96 -0.17 -35.54
C GLU A 32 7.24 0.14 -36.87
N LEU A 33 6.10 0.84 -36.83
CA LEU A 33 5.37 1.27 -38.02
C LEU A 33 6.19 2.21 -38.91
N GLU A 34 6.92 3.18 -38.34
CA GLU A 34 7.80 4.06 -39.10
C GLU A 34 8.98 3.30 -39.73
N SER A 35 9.51 2.27 -39.05
CA SER A 35 10.57 1.43 -39.60
C SER A 35 10.09 0.61 -40.81
N LEU A 36 8.83 0.14 -40.78
CA LEU A 36 8.21 -0.66 -41.84
C LEU A 36 7.67 0.19 -43.00
N ARG A 37 7.72 1.53 -42.90
CA ARG A 37 7.11 2.45 -43.87
C ARG A 37 7.69 2.35 -45.28
N LYS A 38 8.97 2.00 -45.40
CA LYS A 38 9.70 1.89 -46.69
C LYS A 38 9.78 0.46 -47.22
N GLU A 39 9.40 -0.53 -46.42
CA GLU A 39 9.41 -1.94 -46.80
C GLU A 39 8.24 -2.26 -47.73
N LYS A 40 8.47 -3.15 -48.70
CA LYS A 40 7.49 -3.46 -49.77
C LYS A 40 7.13 -4.93 -49.88
N ASP A 41 7.75 -5.80 -49.09
CA ASP A 41 7.45 -7.22 -49.07
C ASP A 41 6.07 -7.49 -48.44
N VAL A 42 5.48 -8.62 -48.82
CA VAL A 42 4.12 -8.99 -48.41
C VAL A 42 4.02 -9.19 -46.90
N ALA A 43 5.05 -9.76 -46.27
CA ALA A 43 5.09 -9.98 -44.83
C ALA A 43 5.13 -8.66 -44.03
N SER A 44 5.90 -7.66 -44.50
CA SER A 44 5.92 -6.32 -43.89
C SER A 44 4.60 -5.59 -44.02
N ARG A 45 3.86 -5.77 -45.12
CA ARG A 45 2.51 -5.19 -45.27
C ARG A 45 1.50 -5.81 -44.30
N GLU A 46 1.47 -7.13 -44.20
CA GLU A 46 0.58 -7.83 -43.26
C GLU A 46 0.92 -7.49 -41.80
N ARG A 47 2.21 -7.39 -41.46
CA ARG A 47 2.65 -6.99 -40.12
C ARG A 47 2.26 -5.55 -39.81
N ARG A 48 2.41 -4.65 -40.77
CA ARG A 48 2.01 -3.25 -40.64
C ARG A 48 0.50 -3.11 -40.41
N GLU A 49 -0.34 -3.82 -41.16
CA GLU A 49 -1.79 -3.78 -40.97
C GLU A 49 -2.19 -4.24 -39.57
N LYS A 50 -1.57 -5.30 -39.04
CA LYS A 50 -1.80 -5.77 -37.66
C LYS A 50 -1.38 -4.73 -36.62
N LEU A 51 -0.20 -4.13 -36.79
CA LEU A 51 0.28 -3.07 -35.89
C LEU A 51 -0.62 -1.82 -35.94
N GLU A 52 -1.17 -1.47 -37.11
CA GLU A 52 -2.14 -0.37 -37.24
C GLU A 52 -3.48 -0.69 -36.54
N THR A 53 -3.94 -1.94 -36.57
CA THR A 53 -5.14 -2.35 -35.81
C THR A 53 -4.90 -2.35 -34.30
N ASP A 54 -3.76 -2.89 -33.85
CA ASP A 54 -3.41 -2.97 -32.44
C ASP A 54 -3.19 -1.56 -31.85
N LEU A 55 -2.57 -0.66 -32.63
CA LEU A 55 -2.39 0.74 -32.25
C LEU A 55 -3.73 1.44 -32.03
N LYS A 56 -4.73 1.23 -32.89
CA LYS A 56 -6.06 1.82 -32.71
C LYS A 56 -6.75 1.31 -31.45
N ALA A 57 -6.69 0.00 -31.21
CA ALA A 57 -7.27 -0.60 -30.01
C ALA A 57 -6.64 -0.04 -28.72
N LEU A 58 -5.30 0.04 -28.68
CA LEU A 58 -4.57 0.60 -27.53
C LEU A 58 -4.82 2.10 -27.36
N GLN A 59 -4.98 2.86 -28.45
CA GLN A 59 -5.33 4.28 -28.41
C GLN A 59 -6.74 4.53 -27.86
N GLU A 60 -7.71 3.68 -28.20
CA GLU A 60 -9.06 3.75 -27.61
C GLU A 60 -9.02 3.44 -26.12
N GLU A 61 -8.31 2.37 -25.73
CA GLU A 61 -8.17 1.95 -24.33
C GLU A 61 -7.51 3.05 -23.47
N ILE A 62 -6.38 3.60 -23.92
CA ILE A 62 -5.67 4.65 -23.17
C ILE A 62 -6.49 5.94 -23.08
N SER A 63 -7.26 6.28 -24.12
CA SER A 63 -8.10 7.48 -24.09
C SER A 63 -9.17 7.38 -23.00
N GLY A 64 -9.81 6.22 -22.87
CA GLY A 64 -10.81 5.97 -21.83
C GLY A 64 -10.22 6.02 -20.42
N LEU A 65 -9.06 5.41 -20.22
CA LEU A 65 -8.36 5.44 -18.93
C LEU A 65 -7.88 6.86 -18.57
N THR A 66 -7.37 7.61 -19.55
CA THR A 66 -6.88 8.98 -19.34
C THR A 66 -8.04 9.91 -18.96
N THR A 67 -9.19 9.80 -19.62
CA THR A 67 -10.38 10.61 -19.26
C THR A 67 -10.87 10.29 -17.85
N ARG A 68 -10.89 9.02 -17.44
CA ARG A 68 -11.25 8.63 -16.06
C ARG A 68 -10.27 9.21 -15.05
N TRP A 69 -8.97 9.04 -15.30
CA TRP A 69 -7.91 9.55 -14.43
C TRP A 69 -7.95 11.07 -14.31
N GLU A 70 -8.12 11.81 -15.41
CA GLU A 70 -8.26 13.27 -15.38
C GLU A 70 -9.47 13.69 -14.55
N LYS A 71 -10.60 13.01 -14.68
CA LYS A 71 -11.80 13.29 -13.90
C LYS A 71 -11.54 13.08 -12.40
N GLU A 72 -11.03 11.91 -12.01
CA GLU A 72 -10.69 11.59 -10.61
C GLU A 72 -9.67 12.58 -10.04
N ARG A 73 -8.65 12.95 -10.82
CA ARG A 73 -7.66 13.95 -10.42
C ARG A 73 -8.30 15.31 -10.17
N THR A 74 -9.19 15.79 -11.04
CA THR A 74 -9.86 17.08 -10.83
C THR A 74 -10.77 17.07 -9.61
N GLU A 75 -11.41 15.94 -9.30
CA GLU A 75 -12.24 15.78 -8.10
C GLU A 75 -11.37 15.86 -6.83
N ILE A 76 -10.24 15.15 -6.80
CA ILE A 76 -9.29 15.20 -5.68
C ILE A 76 -8.69 16.61 -5.51
N GLU A 77 -8.31 17.27 -6.62
CA GLU A 77 -7.76 18.63 -6.58
C GLU A 77 -8.80 19.64 -6.08
N ALA A 78 -10.07 19.50 -6.46
CA ALA A 78 -11.15 20.33 -5.95
C ALA A 78 -11.35 20.16 -4.43
N VAL A 79 -11.31 18.92 -3.92
CA VAL A 79 -11.40 18.62 -2.48
C VAL A 79 -10.22 19.22 -1.73
N LYS A 80 -9.00 19.05 -2.25
CA LYS A 80 -7.79 19.62 -1.66
C LYS A 80 -7.85 21.15 -1.58
N ASN A 81 -8.27 21.81 -2.66
CA ASN A 81 -8.42 23.26 -2.68
C ASN A 81 -9.48 23.73 -1.67
N ALA A 82 -10.61 23.03 -1.57
CA ALA A 82 -11.64 23.32 -0.57
C ALA A 82 -11.12 23.15 0.87
N GLN A 83 -10.28 22.14 1.12
CA GLN A 83 -9.63 21.94 2.43
C GLN A 83 -8.64 23.06 2.75
N GLU A 84 -7.81 23.48 1.79
CA GLU A 84 -6.87 24.60 1.97
C GLU A 84 -7.61 25.92 2.23
N GLU A 85 -8.72 26.17 1.53
CA GLU A 85 -9.60 27.32 1.77
C GLU A 85 -10.26 27.26 3.15
N LEU A 86 -10.69 26.06 3.58
CA LEU A 86 -11.30 25.86 4.89
C LEU A 86 -10.31 26.16 6.02
N ASP A 87 -9.07 25.70 5.91
CA ASP A 87 -8.04 25.95 6.91
C ASP A 87 -7.68 27.44 6.98
N LYS A 88 -7.58 28.11 5.82
CA LYS A 88 -7.42 29.58 5.76
C LYS A 88 -8.58 30.31 6.41
N ALA A 89 -9.82 29.90 6.13
CA ALA A 89 -11.03 30.51 6.71
C ALA A 89 -11.11 30.32 8.23
N LYS A 90 -10.64 29.17 8.76
CA LYS A 90 -10.54 28.92 10.21
C LYS A 90 -9.51 29.82 10.87
N VAL A 91 -8.33 29.98 10.26
CA VAL A 91 -7.31 30.92 10.77
C VAL A 91 -7.83 32.37 10.71
N GLU A 92 -8.49 32.75 9.62
CA GLU A 92 -9.09 34.09 9.46
C GLU A 92 -10.17 34.34 10.52
N LEU A 93 -10.98 33.32 10.85
CA LEU A 93 -11.98 33.41 11.91
C LEU A 93 -11.34 33.70 13.27
N ASP A 94 -10.25 32.99 13.61
CA ASP A 94 -9.53 33.20 14.87
C ASP A 94 -8.92 34.60 14.95
N VAL A 95 -8.37 35.10 13.84
CA VAL A 95 -7.84 36.47 13.75
C VAL A 95 -8.96 37.50 13.91
N ALA A 96 -10.06 37.36 13.18
CA ALA A 96 -11.21 38.26 13.24
C ALA A 96 -11.84 38.31 14.64
N GLN A 97 -11.85 37.18 15.36
CA GLN A 97 -12.31 37.13 16.75
C GLN A 97 -11.38 37.90 17.70
N ARG A 98 -10.05 37.76 17.54
CA ARG A 98 -9.05 38.46 18.36
C ARG A 98 -9.06 39.98 18.12
N GLU A 99 -9.29 40.40 16.89
CA GLU A 99 -9.36 41.81 16.49
C GLU A 99 -10.71 42.46 16.80
N GLY A 100 -11.70 41.69 17.28
CA GLY A 100 -13.04 42.20 17.58
C GLY A 100 -13.89 42.49 16.33
N ASN A 101 -13.50 41.98 15.15
CA ASN A 101 -14.27 42.09 13.92
C ASN A 101 -15.38 41.03 13.87
N PHE A 102 -16.42 41.23 14.70
CA PHE A 102 -17.52 40.27 14.83
C PHE A 102 -18.38 40.11 13.57
N GLY A 103 -18.41 41.12 12.69
CA GLY A 103 -19.10 41.03 11.41
C GLY A 103 -18.46 39.98 10.50
N ARG A 104 -17.15 40.08 10.28
CA ARG A 104 -16.38 39.11 9.50
C ARG A 104 -16.37 37.73 10.15
N ALA A 105 -16.23 37.66 11.46
CA ALA A 105 -16.28 36.40 12.19
C ALA A 105 -17.65 35.68 12.05
N GLY A 106 -18.75 36.43 12.02
CA GLY A 106 -20.09 35.87 11.78
C GLY A 106 -20.24 35.30 10.38
N GLU A 107 -19.80 36.03 9.36
CA GLU A 107 -19.82 35.59 7.96
C GLU A 107 -18.99 34.30 7.76
N LEU A 108 -17.76 34.28 8.28
CA LEU A 108 -16.88 33.12 8.19
C LEU A 108 -17.49 31.89 8.89
N ARG A 109 -18.02 32.07 10.10
CA ARG A 109 -18.53 30.97 10.92
C ARG A 109 -19.84 30.37 10.41
N TYR A 110 -20.75 31.19 9.89
CA TYR A 110 -22.10 30.74 9.54
C TYR A 110 -22.37 30.58 8.04
N SER A 111 -21.52 31.14 7.17
CA SER A 111 -21.66 31.01 5.72
C SER A 111 -20.47 30.29 5.08
N VAL A 112 -19.26 30.86 5.21
CA VAL A 112 -18.09 30.41 4.42
C VAL A 112 -17.60 29.03 4.87
N ILE A 113 -17.35 28.85 6.18
CA ILE A 113 -16.85 27.58 6.72
C ILE A 113 -17.85 26.44 6.47
N PRO A 114 -19.15 26.56 6.80
CA PRO A 114 -20.12 25.50 6.52
C PRO A 114 -20.25 25.13 5.03
N PHE A 115 -20.13 26.13 4.13
CA PHE A 115 -20.16 25.89 2.69
C PHE A 115 -18.94 25.10 2.20
N LEU A 116 -17.74 25.42 2.70
CA LEU A 116 -16.52 24.69 2.38
C LEU A 116 -16.54 23.28 2.96
N GLU A 117 -17.05 23.11 4.19
CA GLU A 117 -17.23 21.79 4.81
C GLU A 117 -18.21 20.89 4.05
N GLN A 118 -19.23 21.46 3.39
CA GLN A 118 -20.15 20.70 2.52
C GLN A 118 -19.52 20.25 1.20
N LYS A 119 -18.51 20.95 0.71
CA LYS A 119 -17.80 20.59 -0.53
C LYS A 119 -16.80 19.44 -0.34
N ILE A 120 -16.38 19.20 0.90
CA ILE A 120 -15.45 18.13 1.23
C ILE A 120 -16.28 16.85 1.46
N PRO A 121 -16.13 15.81 0.62
CA PRO A 121 -16.84 14.56 0.79
C PRO A 121 -16.50 13.93 2.15
N LYS A 122 -17.51 13.39 2.82
CA LYS A 122 -17.32 12.72 4.11
C LYS A 122 -16.77 11.31 3.85
N GLU A 123 -15.95 10.82 4.78
CA GLU A 123 -15.23 9.53 4.68
C GLU A 123 -16.11 8.30 4.37
N GLU A 124 -17.42 8.39 4.57
CA GLU A 124 -18.38 7.31 4.32
C GLU A 124 -18.73 7.10 2.83
N ASP A 125 -18.40 8.04 1.93
CA ASP A 125 -18.76 7.99 0.49
C ASP A 125 -17.70 7.35 -0.43
N LYS A 126 -16.61 6.78 0.11
CA LYS A 126 -15.51 6.24 -0.72
C LYS A 126 -15.94 4.95 -1.42
N GLN A 127 -16.06 4.99 -2.76
CA GLN A 127 -16.32 3.83 -3.61
C GLN A 127 -15.06 2.98 -3.82
N ASP A 128 -15.18 1.67 -3.61
CA ASP A 128 -14.17 0.67 -4.01
C ASP A 128 -14.06 0.64 -5.54
N GLY A 129 -12.89 1.01 -6.09
CA GLY A 129 -12.61 0.97 -7.54
C GLY A 129 -11.92 2.19 -8.14
N SER A 130 -11.55 3.20 -7.33
CA SER A 130 -10.77 4.35 -7.77
C SER A 130 -9.39 3.91 -8.29
N LEU A 131 -8.94 4.49 -9.41
CA LEU A 131 -7.56 4.29 -9.92
C LEU A 131 -6.53 4.98 -9.01
N ILE A 132 -7.01 5.85 -8.12
CA ILE A 132 -6.22 6.71 -7.26
C ILE A 132 -6.57 6.44 -5.79
N HIS A 133 -5.59 6.00 -5.00
CA HIS A 133 -5.73 5.83 -3.55
C HIS A 133 -5.63 7.18 -2.82
N ASP A 134 -6.74 7.64 -2.24
CA ASP A 134 -6.85 8.96 -1.60
C ASP A 134 -6.49 8.98 -0.09
N SER A 135 -5.84 7.93 0.42
CA SER A 135 -5.49 7.86 1.84
C SER A 135 -4.20 7.09 2.05
N VAL A 136 -3.34 7.60 2.94
CA VAL A 136 -2.14 6.88 3.39
C VAL A 136 -2.58 5.65 4.16
N THR A 137 -2.34 4.48 3.58
CA THR A 137 -2.65 3.18 4.18
C THR A 137 -1.49 2.68 5.04
N ALA A 138 -1.75 1.62 5.81
CA ALA A 138 -0.69 0.92 6.53
C ALA A 138 0.40 0.39 5.58
N ASP A 139 0.03 0.02 4.35
CA ASP A 139 0.95 -0.51 3.34
C ASP A 139 1.89 0.59 2.81
N ASP A 140 1.39 1.82 2.61
CA ASP A 140 2.21 2.97 2.19
C ASP A 140 3.26 3.33 3.26
N ILE A 141 2.85 3.31 4.53
CA ILE A 141 3.75 3.54 5.66
C ILE A 141 4.79 2.42 5.73
N ALA A 142 4.35 1.16 5.55
CA ALA A 142 5.24 0.01 5.57
C ALA A 142 6.27 0.06 4.43
N ALA A 143 5.89 0.47 3.22
CA ALA A 143 6.79 0.65 2.08
C ALA A 143 7.89 1.69 2.35
N VAL A 144 7.54 2.81 2.98
CA VAL A 144 8.51 3.85 3.36
C VAL A 144 9.45 3.35 4.47
N VAL A 145 8.90 2.76 5.53
CA VAL A 145 9.71 2.19 6.62
C VAL A 145 10.64 1.11 6.08
N SER A 146 10.16 0.27 5.17
CA SER A 146 10.93 -0.77 4.52
C SER A 146 12.12 -0.22 3.74
N ARG A 147 11.92 0.87 2.98
CA ARG A 147 12.97 1.54 2.21
C ARG A 147 14.04 2.14 3.12
N ILE A 148 13.65 2.77 4.23
CA ILE A 148 14.57 3.39 5.19
C ILE A 148 15.35 2.35 5.98
N THR A 149 14.67 1.29 6.42
CA THR A 149 15.24 0.28 7.32
C THR A 149 15.90 -0.89 6.58
N GLY A 150 15.65 -1.02 5.27
CA GLY A 150 16.05 -2.19 4.49
C GLY A 150 15.27 -3.47 4.82
N ILE A 151 14.23 -3.39 5.66
CA ILE A 151 13.43 -4.54 6.08
C ILE A 151 12.27 -4.69 5.10
N PRO A 152 12.21 -5.72 4.22
CA PRO A 152 11.18 -5.80 3.18
C PRO A 152 9.76 -5.91 3.75
N VAL A 153 8.82 -5.16 3.15
CA VAL A 153 7.37 -5.11 3.50
C VAL A 153 6.72 -6.49 3.52
N SER A 154 7.29 -7.44 2.76
CA SER A 154 6.82 -8.83 2.66
C SER A 154 6.78 -9.61 3.98
N LYS A 155 7.31 -9.06 5.08
CA LYS A 155 7.51 -9.85 6.30
C LYS A 155 6.29 -10.02 7.20
N LEU A 156 5.19 -9.27 7.07
CA LEU A 156 4.02 -9.48 7.94
C LEU A 156 2.67 -9.18 7.26
N THR A 157 2.20 -10.10 6.42
CA THR A 157 0.76 -10.20 6.13
C THR A 157 0.01 -10.45 7.45
N SER A 158 -1.14 -9.81 7.66
CA SER A 158 -1.98 -9.93 8.87
C SER A 158 -2.22 -11.39 9.32
N GLY A 159 -2.36 -12.31 8.36
CA GLY A 159 -2.51 -13.74 8.61
C GLY A 159 -1.29 -14.42 9.24
N HIS A 160 -0.06 -13.96 8.99
CA HIS A 160 1.14 -14.48 9.64
C HIS A 160 1.28 -13.99 11.08
N ILE A 161 0.91 -12.73 11.33
CA ILE A 161 0.85 -12.18 12.70
C ILE A 161 -0.13 -12.99 13.53
N GLN A 162 -1.35 -13.23 13.01
CA GLN A 162 -2.35 -14.04 13.72
C GLN A 162 -1.85 -15.45 14.04
N LYS A 163 -1.17 -16.12 13.09
CA LYS A 163 -0.54 -17.42 13.37
C LYS A 163 0.46 -17.35 14.53
N LEU A 164 1.33 -16.34 14.56
CA LEU A 164 2.32 -16.15 15.64
C LEU A 164 1.69 -15.83 16.99
N VAL A 165 0.57 -15.11 17.02
CA VAL A 165 -0.20 -14.88 18.25
C VAL A 165 -0.70 -16.22 18.80
N HIS A 166 -1.29 -17.06 17.95
CA HIS A 166 -1.85 -18.38 18.31
C HIS A 166 -0.84 -19.54 18.30
N MET A 167 0.46 -19.24 18.30
CA MET A 167 1.51 -20.26 18.25
C MET A 167 1.47 -21.19 19.48
N GLU A 168 1.19 -20.64 20.66
CA GLU A 168 1.09 -21.41 21.91
C GLU A 168 -0.05 -22.43 21.83
N ASP A 169 -1.24 -21.98 21.39
CA ASP A 169 -2.43 -22.82 21.22
C ASP A 169 -2.17 -23.99 20.25
N ALA A 170 -1.52 -23.68 19.12
CA ALA A 170 -1.18 -24.66 18.10
C ALA A 170 -0.20 -25.73 18.61
N LEU A 171 0.77 -25.34 19.43
CA LEU A 171 1.74 -26.27 20.04
C LEU A 171 1.10 -27.08 21.18
N GLN A 172 0.27 -26.46 22.02
CA GLN A 172 -0.43 -27.11 23.12
C GLN A 172 -1.43 -28.18 22.66
N ALA A 173 -2.02 -28.01 21.46
CA ALA A 173 -2.89 -29.03 20.87
C ALA A 173 -2.19 -30.40 20.69
N SER A 174 -0.86 -30.39 20.49
CA SER A 174 -0.07 -31.61 20.28
C SER A 174 0.84 -31.98 21.45
N VAL A 175 1.30 -31.00 22.25
CA VAL A 175 2.21 -31.22 23.37
C VAL A 175 1.51 -30.81 24.66
N ARG A 176 1.12 -31.81 25.47
CA ARG A 176 0.41 -31.58 26.74
C ARG A 176 1.38 -31.48 27.91
N GLY A 177 1.12 -30.55 28.83
CA GLY A 177 1.82 -30.43 30.11
C GLY A 177 3.23 -29.85 30.03
N GLN A 178 3.55 -29.12 28.95
CA GLN A 178 4.84 -28.46 28.73
C GLN A 178 4.68 -26.93 28.53
N ASP A 179 3.75 -26.32 29.26
CA ASP A 179 3.32 -24.94 29.03
C ASP A 179 4.46 -23.93 29.13
N GLU A 180 5.37 -24.11 30.10
CA GLU A 180 6.53 -23.23 30.27
C GLU A 180 7.49 -23.32 29.08
N ALA A 181 7.78 -24.53 28.60
CA ALA A 181 8.64 -24.75 27.44
C ALA A 181 8.00 -24.21 26.15
N ILE A 182 6.69 -24.42 25.97
CA ILE A 182 5.93 -23.88 24.84
C ILE A 182 5.97 -22.36 24.84
N LYS A 183 5.71 -21.73 25.99
CA LYS A 183 5.73 -20.27 26.14
C LYS A 183 7.12 -19.68 25.86
N ALA A 184 8.17 -20.30 26.40
CA ALA A 184 9.55 -19.87 26.17
C ALA A 184 9.93 -19.93 24.68
N VAL A 185 9.55 -21.01 23.99
CA VAL A 185 9.80 -21.20 22.56
C VAL A 185 9.02 -20.18 21.73
N SER A 186 7.72 -20.01 22.00
CA SER A 186 6.87 -19.05 21.31
C SER A 186 7.39 -17.62 21.45
N ASN A 187 7.80 -17.22 22.65
CA ASN A 187 8.36 -15.89 22.88
C ASN A 187 9.66 -15.64 22.12
N ALA A 188 10.58 -16.60 22.10
CA ALA A 188 11.83 -16.47 21.35
C ALA A 188 11.58 -16.35 19.83
N VAL A 189 10.64 -17.14 19.29
CA VAL A 189 10.26 -17.06 17.88
C VAL A 189 9.58 -15.73 17.55
N ARG A 190 8.68 -15.22 18.41
CA ARG A 190 8.08 -13.89 18.23
C ARG A 190 9.13 -12.78 18.26
N LEU A 191 10.08 -12.84 19.21
CA LEU A 191 11.15 -11.85 19.35
C LEU A 191 12.01 -11.79 18.09
N GLN A 192 12.36 -12.95 17.52
CA GLN A 192 13.12 -13.00 16.28
C GLN A 192 12.30 -12.49 15.10
N ARG A 193 11.03 -12.90 14.98
CA ARG A 193 10.15 -12.47 13.89
C ARG A 193 9.85 -10.97 13.94
N ALA A 194 9.89 -10.37 15.12
CA ALA A 194 9.81 -8.93 15.33
C ALA A 194 11.11 -8.17 14.97
N GLY A 195 12.17 -8.86 14.54
CA GLY A 195 13.46 -8.24 14.21
C GLY A 195 14.23 -7.72 15.43
N LEU A 196 13.83 -8.11 16.64
CA LEU A 196 14.48 -7.71 17.89
C LEU A 196 15.71 -8.58 18.24
N SER A 197 16.12 -9.45 17.30
CA SER A 197 17.29 -10.33 17.40
C SER A 197 18.29 -9.96 16.32
N GLY A 198 19.57 -9.79 16.67
CA GLY A 198 20.60 -9.31 15.72
C GLY A 198 20.79 -10.21 14.49
N ASP A 199 21.14 -9.58 13.36
CA ASP A 199 21.12 -10.13 11.99
C ASP A 199 22.04 -11.33 11.70
N ASN A 200 22.83 -11.79 12.68
CA ASN A 200 23.80 -12.88 12.50
C ASN A 200 23.62 -14.01 13.52
N ARG A 201 22.37 -14.30 13.89
CA ARG A 201 22.01 -15.35 14.86
C ARG A 201 20.94 -16.29 14.30
N PRO A 202 20.95 -17.57 14.69
CA PRO A 202 19.89 -18.51 14.33
C PRO A 202 18.53 -18.02 14.86
N LEU A 203 17.43 -18.46 14.22
CA LEU A 203 16.06 -18.07 14.58
C LEU A 203 15.81 -18.09 16.09
N ALA A 204 16.24 -19.19 16.73
CA ALA A 204 16.41 -19.32 18.16
C ALA A 204 17.28 -20.56 18.43
N SER A 205 17.97 -20.59 19.57
CA SER A 205 18.68 -21.78 20.05
C SER A 205 18.06 -22.21 21.37
N PHE A 206 17.60 -23.46 21.44
CA PHE A 206 16.93 -24.02 22.61
C PHE A 206 17.69 -25.20 23.16
N PHE A 207 17.76 -25.29 24.49
CA PHE A 207 18.31 -26.43 25.19
C PHE A 207 17.24 -27.05 26.11
N PHE A 208 16.63 -28.16 25.67
CA PHE A 208 15.54 -28.79 26.39
C PHE A 208 16.03 -29.77 27.46
N LEU A 209 15.97 -29.36 28.72
CA LEU A 209 16.30 -30.19 29.90
C LEU A 209 15.06 -30.89 30.48
N GLY A 210 15.24 -32.06 31.11
CA GLY A 210 14.15 -32.87 31.66
C GLY A 210 14.23 -34.38 31.33
N PRO A 211 13.32 -35.19 31.90
CA PRO A 211 13.31 -36.64 31.72
C PRO A 211 12.93 -37.07 30.30
N THR A 212 13.23 -38.31 29.94
CA THR A 212 12.87 -38.88 28.62
C THR A 212 11.36 -39.16 28.55
N GLY A 213 10.77 -39.06 27.35
CA GLY A 213 9.36 -39.41 27.12
C GLY A 213 8.34 -38.31 27.42
N VAL A 214 8.76 -37.12 27.89
CA VAL A 214 7.85 -36.02 28.27
C VAL A 214 7.47 -35.06 27.13
N GLY A 215 7.85 -35.37 25.88
CA GLY A 215 7.42 -34.59 24.72
C GLY A 215 8.44 -33.58 24.16
N LYS A 216 9.70 -33.57 24.62
CA LYS A 216 10.76 -32.68 24.07
C LYS A 216 10.93 -32.80 22.55
N THR A 217 11.06 -34.05 22.07
CA THR A 217 11.21 -34.32 20.63
C THR A 217 9.94 -33.98 19.86
N GLU A 218 8.78 -34.16 20.47
CA GLU A 218 7.49 -33.84 19.84
C GLU A 218 7.32 -32.33 19.70
N LEU A 219 7.71 -31.56 20.70
CA LEU A 219 7.76 -30.10 20.63
C LEU A 219 8.66 -29.62 19.48
N CYS A 220 9.85 -30.21 19.30
CA CYS A 220 10.72 -29.88 18.16
C CYS A 220 10.06 -30.16 16.81
N LYS A 221 9.37 -31.31 16.66
CA LYS A 221 8.68 -31.67 15.42
C LYS A 221 7.54 -30.70 15.10
N LYS A 222 6.73 -30.37 16.10
CA LYS A 222 5.58 -29.46 15.95
C LYS A 222 6.04 -28.04 15.67
N LEU A 223 7.08 -27.57 16.36
CA LEU A 223 7.74 -26.32 16.08
C LEU A 223 8.25 -26.26 14.64
N ALA A 224 8.93 -27.30 14.16
CA ALA A 224 9.42 -27.35 12.79
C ALA A 224 8.28 -27.31 11.77
N GLY A 225 7.17 -28.02 12.00
CA GLY A 225 5.98 -27.97 11.16
C GLY A 225 5.35 -26.58 11.14
N PHE A 226 5.21 -25.95 12.31
CA PHE A 226 4.66 -24.61 12.45
C PHE A 226 5.53 -23.57 11.73
N LEU A 227 6.85 -23.61 11.95
CA LEU A 227 7.80 -22.69 11.30
C LEU A 227 7.83 -22.86 9.78
N LYS A 228 7.68 -24.09 9.25
CA LYS A 228 7.57 -24.32 7.80
C LYS A 228 6.29 -23.75 7.20
N SER A 229 5.22 -23.65 7.98
CA SER A 229 3.94 -23.08 7.55
C SER A 229 3.94 -21.55 7.46
N ILE A 230 5.02 -20.91 7.92
CA ILE A 230 5.23 -19.46 7.89
C ILE A 230 6.47 -19.22 7.05
N PRO A 231 6.37 -18.57 5.87
CA PRO A 231 7.51 -18.32 5.01
C PRO A 231 8.66 -17.68 5.80
N SER A 232 9.88 -18.18 5.59
CA SER A 232 11.07 -17.57 6.15
C SER A 232 11.31 -16.24 5.45
N PRO A 233 11.71 -15.20 6.18
CA PRO A 233 12.23 -14.00 5.55
C PRO A 233 13.60 -14.35 4.96
N VAL A 234 13.61 -14.85 3.73
CA VAL A 234 14.80 -14.73 2.87
C VAL A 234 14.75 -13.35 2.24
#